data_AF-A0AAU9ZTQ0-F1
#
_entry.id   AF-A0AAU9ZTQ0-F1
#
_cell.length_a   1.000
_cell.length_b   1.000
_cell.length_c   1.000
_cell.angle_alpha   90.00
_cell.angle_beta   90.00
_cell.angle_gamma   90.00
#
_symmetry.space_group_name_H-M   'P 1'
#
loop_
_entity.id
_entity.type
_entity.pdbx_description
1 polymer ?
#
loop_
_entity_poly.entity_id
_entity_poly.type
_entity_poly.pdbx_seq_one_letter_code
_entity_poly.pdbx_strand_id
1 'polypeptide(L)' 'MGSLQLILVVFILLSYVPPARSGLNIYIRRMFDTCWLAKGVCREKCKEEEIYNIFCDTHFLCCISIKDMPTLFVK' A
#
# COMPACT_ATOMS: atom_id res chain seq x y z
N MET A 1 1.98 33.14 -30.43
CA MET A 1 1.01 32.04 -30.19
C MET A 1 1.63 30.65 -30.27
N GLY A 2 2.62 30.38 -31.14
CA GLY A 2 3.24 29.05 -31.25
C GLY A 2 4.07 28.56 -30.04
N SER A 3 4.69 29.49 -29.28
CA SER A 3 5.48 29.12 -28.08
C SER A 3 4.63 28.50 -26.97
N LEU A 4 3.41 29.01 -26.75
CA LEU A 4 2.51 28.49 -25.72
C LEU A 4 2.02 27.07 -26.02
N GLN A 5 1.78 26.78 -27.31
CA GLN A 5 1.38 25.44 -27.77
C GLN A 5 2.50 24.41 -27.57
N LEU A 6 3.75 24.79 -27.84
CA LEU A 6 4.91 23.92 -27.62
C LEU A 6 5.10 23.58 -26.15
N ILE A 7 4.98 24.57 -25.26
CA ILE A 7 5.05 24.36 -23.81
C ILE A 7 3.98 23.35 -23.36
N LEU A 8 2.75 23.50 -23.86
CA LEU A 8 1.63 22.64 -23.51
C LEU A 8 1.85 21.20 -24.01
N VAL A 9 2.39 21.03 -25.21
CA VAL A 9 2.79 19.71 -25.76
C VAL A 9 3.88 19.06 -24.90
N VAL A 10 4.88 19.82 -24.44
CA VAL A 10 5.94 19.31 -23.56
C VAL A 10 5.37 18.83 -22.22
N PHE A 11 4.44 19.58 -21.62
CA PHE A 11 3.78 19.14 -20.38
C PHE A 11 2.96 17.86 -20.57
N ILE A 12 2.27 17.71 -21.70
CA ILE A 12 1.52 16.48 -22.03
C ILE A 12 2.49 15.29 -22.20
N LEU A 13 3.61 15.48 -22.89
CA LEU A 13 4.61 14.43 -23.07
C LEU A 13 5.28 14.01 -21.74
N LEU A 14 5.55 14.97 -20.85
CA LEU A 14 6.12 14.69 -19.52
C LEU A 14 5.14 13.98 -18.59
N SER A 15 3.84 14.25 -18.70
CA SER A 15 2.80 13.55 -17.94
C SER A 15 2.42 12.19 -18.54
N TYR A 16 2.69 11.98 -19.82
CA TYR A 16 2.56 10.68 -20.47
C TYR A 16 3.68 9.70 -20.10
N VAL A 17 4.72 10.13 -19.38
CA VAL A 17 5.71 9.21 -18.81
C VAL A 17 4.98 8.38 -17.75
N PRO A 18 4.70 7.09 -18.00
CA PRO A 18 4.00 6.26 -17.03
C PRO A 18 4.84 6.25 -15.75
N PRO A 19 4.23 6.38 -14.56
CA PRO A 19 4.95 6.34 -13.30
C PRO A 19 5.79 5.06 -13.27
N ALA A 20 7.10 5.27 -13.40
CA ALA A 20 8.22 4.35 -13.28
C ALA A 20 7.94 2.86 -13.52
N ARG A 21 8.51 2.30 -14.60
CA ARG A 21 8.81 0.84 -14.68
C ARG A 21 9.69 0.35 -13.52
N SER A 22 10.34 1.27 -12.81
CA SER A 22 11.00 0.97 -11.54
C SER A 22 9.93 1.04 -10.45
N GLY A 23 9.42 -0.12 -10.03
CA GLY A 23 8.43 -0.20 -8.96
C GLY A 23 8.82 0.59 -7.70
N LEU A 24 7.84 0.89 -6.85
CA LEU A 24 8.05 1.55 -5.56
C LEU A 24 9.29 1.00 -4.85
N ASN A 25 10.12 1.90 -4.32
CA ASN A 25 11.25 1.53 -3.48
C ASN A 25 10.81 0.51 -2.43
N ILE A 26 11.57 -0.57 -2.24
CA ILE A 26 11.21 -1.70 -1.37
C ILE A 26 10.84 -1.27 0.06
N TYR A 27 11.43 -0.17 0.54
CA TYR A 27 11.13 0.41 1.84
C TYR A 27 9.74 1.07 1.88
N ILE A 28 9.39 1.78 0.82
CA ILE A 28 8.07 2.42 0.69
C ILE A 28 7.00 1.33 0.52
N ARG A 29 7.28 0.31 -0.31
CA ARG A 29 6.39 -0.84 -0.47
C ARG A 29 6.14 -1.56 0.87
N ARG A 30 7.19 -1.80 1.66
CA ARG A 30 7.04 -2.38 3.00
C ARG A 30 6.17 -1.56 3.94
N MET A 31 6.24 -0.22 3.91
CA MET A 31 5.35 0.60 4.72
C MET A 31 3.89 0.41 4.32
N PHE A 32 3.59 0.34 3.03
CA PHE A 32 2.24 0.08 2.54
C PHE A 32 1.77 -1.37 2.77
N ASP A 33 2.70 -2.32 2.91
CA ASP A 33 2.41 -3.71 3.28
C ASP A 33 2.16 -3.89 4.80
N THR A 34 2.21 -2.80 5.58
CA THR A 34 1.82 -2.84 7.00
C THR A 34 0.41 -2.31 7.21
N CYS A 35 -0.30 -2.90 8.16
CA CYS A 35 -1.65 -2.51 8.54
C CYS A 35 -1.73 -2.30 10.06
N TRP A 36 -2.87 -1.79 10.54
CA TRP A 36 -3.11 -1.57 11.97
C TRP A 36 -1.98 -0.79 12.68
N LEU A 37 -1.72 0.44 12.23
CA LEU A 37 -0.63 1.30 12.79
C LEU A 37 0.74 0.60 12.83
N ALA A 38 1.06 -0.14 11.76
CA ALA A 38 2.29 -0.94 11.63
C ALA A 38 2.45 -2.10 12.61
N LYS A 39 1.38 -2.50 13.32
CA LYS A 39 1.36 -3.70 14.18
C LYS A 39 0.86 -4.96 13.46
N GLY A 40 0.30 -4.81 12.27
CA GLY A 40 -0.12 -5.91 11.40
C GLY A 40 0.64 -5.92 10.08
N VAL A 41 0.61 -7.07 9.41
CA VAL A 41 1.24 -7.28 8.10
C VAL A 41 0.20 -7.77 7.10
N CYS A 42 0.24 -7.22 5.90
CA CYS A 42 -0.61 -7.64 4.79
C CYS A 42 -0.05 -8.94 4.18
N ARG A 43 -0.85 -10.01 4.15
CA ARG A 43 -0.50 -11.35 3.60
C ARG A 43 -1.70 -11.96 2.89
N GLU A 44 -1.49 -12.84 1.92
CA GLU A 44 -2.60 -13.57 1.27
C GLU A 44 -3.37 -14.47 2.26
N LYS A 45 -2.67 -14.99 3.28
CA LYS A 45 -3.24 -15.81 4.35
C LYS A 45 -2.55 -15.50 5.67
N CYS A 46 -3.33 -15.38 6.74
CA CYS A 46 -2.79 -15.22 8.10
C CYS A 46 -2.26 -16.55 8.65
N LYS A 47 -1.25 -16.46 9.51
CA LYS A 47 -0.75 -17.62 10.26
C LYS A 47 -1.74 -18.02 11.36
N GLU A 48 -1.60 -19.23 11.90
CA GLU A 48 -2.49 -19.74 12.97
C GLU A 48 -2.46 -18.89 14.25
N GLU A 49 -1.32 -18.24 14.53
CA GLU A 49 -1.14 -17.34 15.68
C GLU A 49 -1.50 -15.87 15.39
N GLU A 50 -2.07 -15.58 14.22
CA GLU A 50 -2.47 -14.24 13.79
C GLU A 50 -4.01 -14.16 13.64
N ILE A 51 -4.57 -13.00 13.99
CA ILE A 51 -5.99 -12.70 13.83
C ILE A 51 -6.17 -11.90 12.55
N TYR A 52 -7.17 -12.27 11.77
CA TYR A 52 -7.65 -11.47 10.65
C TYR A 52 -8.39 -10.22 11.15
N ASN A 53 -7.98 -9.05 10.66
CA ASN A 53 -8.60 -7.78 11.04
C ASN A 53 -9.40 -7.13 9.88
N ILE A 54 -8.79 -6.96 8.70
CA ILE A 54 -9.39 -6.31 7.53
C ILE A 54 -8.66 -6.73 6.24
N PHE A 55 -9.20 -6.44 5.06
CA PHE A 55 -8.46 -6.53 3.79
C PHE A 55 -7.53 -5.32 3.59
N CYS A 56 -6.29 -5.57 3.17
CA CYS A 56 -5.35 -4.52 2.75
C CYS A 56 -5.52 -4.11 1.28
N ASP A 57 -5.91 -5.07 0.43
CA ASP A 57 -6.16 -4.91 -1.01
C ASP A 57 -7.08 -6.05 -1.47
N THR A 58 -7.26 -6.23 -2.78
CA THR A 58 -8.14 -7.23 -3.40
C THR A 58 -7.85 -8.68 -2.98
N HIS A 59 -6.60 -9.03 -2.70
CA HIS A 59 -6.19 -10.40 -2.33
C HIS A 59 -5.41 -10.50 -1.01
N PHE A 60 -5.10 -9.37 -0.36
CA PHE A 60 -4.27 -9.35 0.85
C PHE A 60 -5.11 -9.07 2.09
N LEU A 61 -4.85 -9.85 3.13
CA LEU A 61 -5.43 -9.78 4.46
C LEU A 61 -4.49 -9.07 5.42
N CYS A 62 -5.02 -8.19 6.25
CA CYS A 62 -4.33 -7.63 7.41
C CYS A 62 -4.32 -8.66 8.53
N CYS A 63 -3.15 -9.21 8.80
CA CYS A 63 -2.91 -10.20 9.84
C CYS A 63 -2.19 -9.54 11.00
N ILE A 64 -2.79 -9.63 12.19
CA ILE A 64 -2.27 -9.02 13.42
C ILE A 64 -1.91 -10.14 14.40
N SER A 65 -0.74 -10.05 15.04
CA SER A 65 -0.39 -10.93 16.15
C SER A 65 -1.41 -10.81 17.28
N ILE A 66 -1.84 -11.94 17.85
CA ILE A 66 -2.79 -11.96 18.98
C ILE A 66 -2.33 -11.06 20.14
N LYS A 67 -1.01 -10.92 20.35
CA LYS A 67 -0.41 -10.09 21.41
C LYS A 67 -0.61 -8.58 21.19
N ASP A 68 -0.74 -8.17 19.93
CA ASP A 68 -0.85 -6.77 19.52
C ASP A 68 -2.32 -6.34 19.32
N MET A 69 -3.23 -7.31 19.34
CA MET A 69 -4.67 -7.07 19.34
C MET A 69 -5.06 -6.42 20.67
N PRO A 70 -5.75 -5.26 20.66
CA PRO A 70 -6.30 -4.73 21.89
C PRO A 70 -7.33 -5.73 22.45
N THR A 71 -7.32 -5.94 23.76
CA THR A 71 -8.30 -6.76 24.49
C THR A 71 -9.66 -6.06 24.47
N LEU A 72 -10.29 -5.96 23.31
CA LEU A 72 -11.65 -5.51 23.15
C LEU A 72 -12.50 -6.78 23.17
N PHE A 73 -13.17 -6.98 24.31
CA PHE A 73 -14.09 -8.09 24.63
C PHE A 73 -13.43 -9.38 25.12
N VAL A 74 -13.02 -9.36 26.39
CA VAL A 74 -13.18 -10.54 27.25
C VAL A 74 -14.69 -10.83 27.29
N LYS A 75 -15.10 -12.00 26.79
CA LYS A 75 -16.44 -12.53 27.03
C LYS A 75 -16.36 -13.59 28.11
#